data_AF-A0A4S2PKS6-F1
#
_entry.id   AF-A0A4S2PKS6-F1
#
_cell.length_a   1.000
_cell.length_b   1.000
_cell.length_c   1.000
_cell.angle_alpha   90.00
_cell.angle_beta   90.00
_cell.angle_gamma   90.00
#
_symmetry.space_group_name_H-M   'P 1'
#
loop_
_entity.id
_entity.type
_entity.pdbx_description
1 polymer ?
#
loop_
_entity_poly.entity_id
_entity_poly.type
_entity_poly.pdbx_seq_one_letter_code
_entity_poly.pdbx_strand_id
1 'polypeptide(L)'
;MIYRICEDTPTEWHGEYYLKCVHSLNSLSQIDFLMHCNVLKKMPDGRLKIKVFGYRWSHSIGKKIRYVDSFRIVSANKFQVED
;
A
#
# COMPACT_ATOMS: atom_id res chain seq x y z
N MET A 1 -10.79 5.42 10.73
CA MET A 1 -10.84 5.19 9.27
C MET A 1 -10.55 3.72 9.04
N ILE A 2 -11.45 2.99 8.41
CA ILE A 2 -11.30 1.54 8.17
C ILE A 2 -10.71 1.38 6.78
N TYR A 3 -9.54 0.74 6.68
CA TYR A 3 -8.90 0.46 5.40
C TYR A 3 -9.24 -0.96 4.96
N ARG A 4 -9.45 -1.16 3.66
CA ARG A 4 -9.44 -2.50 3.06
C ARG A 4 -8.01 -2.94 2.76
N ILE A 5 -7.70 -4.21 2.99
CA ILE A 5 -6.41 -4.83 2.67
C ILE A 5 -6.70 -6.14 1.96
N CYS A 6 -5.88 -6.50 0.97
CA CYS A 6 -5.98 -7.82 0.35
C CYS A 6 -5.51 -8.87 1.35
N GLU A 7 -6.29 -9.93 1.58
CA GLU A 7 -5.95 -11.01 2.52
C GLU A 7 -4.77 -11.85 2.02
N ASP A 8 -4.69 -12.03 0.69
CA ASP A 8 -3.59 -12.74 0.06
C ASP A 8 -2.29 -11.93 0.20
N THR A 9 -1.41 -12.43 1.06
CA THR A 9 -0.12 -11.80 1.32
C THR A 9 0.90 -12.18 0.23
N PRO A 10 1.47 -11.22 -0.52
CA PRO A 10 2.49 -11.52 -1.52
C PRO A 10 3.75 -12.08 -0.87
N THR A 11 4.29 -13.18 -1.41
CA THR A 11 5.51 -13.83 -0.88
C THR A 11 6.76 -12.94 -0.90
N GLU A 12 6.84 -12.01 -1.86
CA GLU A 12 7.94 -11.05 -1.98
C GLU A 12 7.76 -9.81 -1.07
N TRP A 13 6.66 -9.69 -0.33
CA TRP A 13 6.43 -8.56 0.57
C TRP A 13 7.20 -8.74 1.88
N HIS A 14 7.87 -7.68 2.35
CA HIS A 14 8.73 -7.77 3.54
C HIS A 14 7.95 -7.69 4.86
N GLY A 15 6.64 -7.46 4.83
CA GLY A 15 5.84 -7.31 6.05
C GLY A 15 5.96 -5.95 6.75
N GLU A 16 6.70 -5.00 6.17
CA GLU A 16 7.03 -3.74 6.86
C GLU A 16 6.05 -2.59 6.56
N TYR A 17 5.62 -2.47 5.30
CA TYR A 17 4.94 -1.26 4.84
C TYR A 17 3.75 -1.51 3.93
N TYR A 18 2.78 -0.61 4.05
CA TYR A 18 1.68 -0.45 3.13
C TYR A 18 1.70 0.90 2.41
N LEU A 19 1.21 0.93 1.18
CA LEU A 19 0.87 2.15 0.45
C LEU A 19 -0.60 2.51 0.68
N LYS A 20 -0.88 3.72 1.20
CA LYS A 20 -2.22 4.31 1.27
C LYS A 20 -2.74 4.67 -0.12
N CYS A 21 -3.93 4.18 -0.43
CA CYS A 21 -4.64 4.42 -1.67
C CYS A 21 -6.11 4.76 -1.42
N VAL A 22 -6.68 5.51 -2.36
CA VAL A 22 -8.09 5.88 -2.37
C VAL A 22 -8.64 5.54 -3.76
N HIS A 23 -9.82 4.93 -3.80
CA HIS A 23 -10.59 4.73 -5.02
C HIS A 23 -11.92 5.45 -4.89
N SER A 24 -12.05 6.59 -5.58
CA SER A 24 -13.33 7.29 -5.73
C SER A 24 -14.28 6.44 -6.58
N LEU A 25 -15.45 6.12 -6.04
CA LEU A 25 -16.52 5.43 -6.76
C LEU A 25 -17.40 6.43 -7.50
N ASN A 26 -17.61 7.59 -6.89
CA ASN A 26 -18.29 8.76 -7.43
C ASN A 26 -17.86 10.02 -6.64
N SER A 27 -18.51 11.16 -6.87
CA SER A 27 -18.23 12.42 -6.16
C SER A 27 -18.52 12.38 -4.66
N LEU A 28 -19.32 11.41 -4.19
CA LEU A 28 -19.81 11.33 -2.80
C LEU A 28 -19.22 10.15 -2.02
N SER A 29 -18.54 9.22 -2.68
CA SER A 29 -18.07 7.98 -2.04
C SER A 29 -16.73 7.52 -2.56
N GLN A 30 -15.92 7.01 -1.63
CA GLN A 30 -14.61 6.46 -1.88
C GLN A 30 -14.36 5.22 -1.03
N ILE A 31 -13.39 4.42 -1.45
CA ILE A 31 -12.85 3.32 -0.69
C ILE A 31 -11.39 3.64 -0.37
N ASP A 32 -11.08 3.69 0.93
CA ASP A 32 -9.72 3.77 1.43
C ASP A 32 -9.16 2.36 1.58
N PHE A 33 -7.96 2.12 1.03
CA PHE A 33 -7.33 0.82 1.08
C PHE A 33 -5.81 0.89 1.15
N LEU A 34 -5.22 -0.21 1.62
CA LEU A 34 -3.79 -0.40 1.72
C LEU A 34 -3.33 -1.45 0.70
N MET A 35 -2.19 -1.17 0.07
CA MET A 35 -1.53 -2.13 -0.81
C MET A 35 -0.18 -2.53 -0.20
N HIS A 36 0.10 -3.84 -0.16
CA HIS A 36 1.41 -4.38 0.19
C HIS A 36 2.50 -3.70 -0.65
N CYS A 37 3.55 -3.19 -0.01
CA CYS A 37 4.67 -2.61 -0.74
C CYS A 37 6.00 -2.74 0.00
N ASN A 38 7.10 -2.74 -0.76
CA ASN A 38 8.45 -2.62 -0.22
C ASN A 38 9.03 -1.27 -0.63
N VAL A 39 9.61 -0.55 0.31
CA VAL A 39 10.40 0.65 0.02
C VAL A 39 11.74 0.20 -0.53
N LEU A 40 12.11 0.70 -1.72
CA LEU A 40 13.36 0.33 -2.39
C LEU A 40 14.44 1.39 -2.20
N LYS A 41 14.06 2.68 -2.30
CA LYS A 41 14.99 3.80 -2.22
C LYS A 41 14.26 5.10 -1.90
N LYS A 42 14.91 5.97 -1.11
CA LYS A 42 14.53 7.39 -0.99
C LYS A 42 15.15 8.21 -2.13
N MET A 43 14.32 8.96 -2.83
CA MET A 43 14.72 9.82 -3.95
C MET A 43 15.19 11.19 -3.43
N PRO A 44 16.04 11.91 -4.20
CA PRO A 44 16.52 13.24 -3.80
C PRO A 44 15.40 14.28 -3.60
N ASP A 45 14.28 14.14 -4.31
CA ASP A 45 13.09 14.99 -4.18
C ASP A 45 12.23 14.65 -2.95
N GLY A 46 12.67 13.72 -2.11
CA GLY A 46 11.96 13.28 -0.90
C GLY A 46 10.93 12.18 -1.14
N ARG A 47 10.63 11.82 -2.40
CA ARG A 47 9.72 10.70 -2.71
C ARG A 47 10.38 9.36 -2.41
N LEU A 48 9.56 8.33 -2.27
CA LEU A 48 10.00 6.94 -2.14
C LEU A 48 9.76 6.20 -3.45
N LYS A 49 10.81 5.54 -3.94
CA LYS A 49 10.69 4.48 -4.94
C LYS A 49 10.26 3.22 -4.21
N ILE A 50 9.11 2.68 -4.58
CA ILE A 50 8.51 1.51 -3.95
C ILE A 50 8.18 0.45 -5.00
N LYS A 51 8.16 -0.80 -4.57
CA LYS A 51 7.55 -1.93 -5.28
C LYS A 51 6.20 -2.21 -4.64
N VAL A 52 5.12 -2.01 -5.39
CA VAL A 52 3.76 -2.31 -4.94
C VAL A 52 3.32 -3.64 -5.53
N PHE A 53 2.66 -4.45 -4.73
CA PHE A 53 2.13 -5.75 -5.13
C PHE A 53 0.63 -5.68 -5.36
N GLY A 54 0.16 -6.40 -6.37
CA GLY A 54 -1.27 -6.57 -6.62
C GLY A 54 -1.96 -5.41 -7.34
N TYR A 55 -3.29 -5.48 -7.30
CA TYR A 55 -4.21 -4.47 -7.83
C TYR A 55 -5.28 -4.15 -6.79
N ARG A 56 -5.30 -2.90 -6.32
CA ARG A 56 -6.20 -2.39 -5.29
C ARG A 56 -6.21 -3.29 -4.03
N TRP A 57 -7.36 -3.48 -3.39
CA TRP A 57 -7.52 -4.33 -2.21
C TRP A 57 -7.97 -5.76 -2.54
N SER A 58 -8.16 -6.11 -3.82
CA SER A 58 -8.82 -7.37 -4.21
C SER A 58 -7.88 -8.41 -4.81
N HIS A 59 -6.68 -8.04 -5.24
CA HIS A 59 -5.73 -8.98 -5.85
C HIS A 59 -4.31 -8.70 -5.39
N SER A 60 -3.59 -9.75 -5.04
CA SER A 60 -2.16 -9.72 -4.68
C SER A 60 -1.22 -9.95 -5.87
N ILE A 61 -1.77 -10.43 -7.00
CA ILE A 61 -1.00 -10.80 -8.20
C ILE A 61 -0.56 -9.57 -8.99
N GLY A 62 0.71 -9.57 -9.40
CA GLY A 62 1.33 -8.52 -10.19
C GLY A 62 2.19 -7.59 -9.34
N LYS A 63 3.09 -6.84 -10.00
CA LYS A 63 4.01 -5.91 -9.34
C LYS A 63 4.26 -4.68 -10.18
N LYS A 64 4.34 -3.52 -9.53
CA LYS A 64 4.61 -2.24 -10.20
C LYS A 64 5.56 -1.37 -9.36
N ILE A 65 6.53 -0.75 -10.02
CA ILE A 65 7.35 0.30 -9.41
C ILE A 65 6.55 1.60 -9.42
N ARG A 66 6.49 2.27 -8.27
CA ARG A 66 5.91 3.61 -8.14
C ARG A 66 6.87 4.54 -7.41
N TYR A 67 6.71 5.82 -7.67
CA TYR A 67 7.34 6.90 -6.92
C TYR A 67 6.22 7.63 -6.20
N VAL A 68 6.28 7.72 -4.87
CA VAL A 68 5.19 8.30 -4.07
C VAL A 68 5.76 9.17 -2.97
N ASP A 69 4.98 10.14 -2.51
CA ASP A 69 5.37 10.91 -1.34
C ASP A 69 5.46 10.00 -0.11
N SER A 70 6.44 10.27 0.75
CA SER A 70 6.73 9.44 1.94
C SER A 70 5.54 9.30 2.88
N PHE A 71 4.73 10.35 3.02
CA PHE A 71 3.53 10.36 3.89
C PHE A 71 2.44 9.37 3.43
N ARG A 72 2.53 8.84 2.21
CA ARG A 72 1.62 7.81 1.70
C ARG A 72 1.99 6.41 2.18
N ILE A 73 3.19 6.21 2.69
CA ILE A 73 3.65 4.93 3.23
C ILE A 73 3.36 4.87 4.73
N VAL A 74 2.81 3.75 5.18
CA VAL A 74 2.49 3.50 6.59
C VAL A 74 3.06 2.15 7.02
N SER A 75 3.48 2.07 8.28
CA SER A 75 3.99 0.84 8.87
C SER A 75 2.89 -0.20 9.03
N ALA A 76 3.18 -1.46 8.71
CA ALA A 76 2.23 -2.56 8.78
C ALA A 76 1.80 -2.90 10.21
N ASN A 77 2.67 -2.70 11.19
CA ASN A 77 2.38 -2.92 12.62
C ASN A 77 1.20 -2.07 13.15
N LYS A 78 0.79 -1.01 12.46
CA LYS A 78 -0.38 -0.19 12.83
C LYS A 78 -1.72 -0.86 12.46
N PHE A 79 -1.67 -1.93 11.66
CA PHE A 79 -2.83 -2.60 11.09
C PHE A 79 -2.83 -4.11 11.36
N GLN A 80 -1.77 -4.64 11.96
CA GLN A 80 -1.78 -5.96 12.57
C GLN A 80 -2.55 -5.82 13.90
N VAL A 81 -3.71 -6.47 13.99
CA VAL A 81 -4.41 -6.64 15.26
C VAL A 81 -3.66 -7.73 16.01
N GLU A 82 -3.03 -7.40 17.13
CA GLU A 82 -2.53 -8.40 18.07
C GLU A 82 -3.74 -9.15 18.66
N ASP A 83 -3.67 -10.49 18.66
CA ASP A 83 -4.62 -11.40 19.32
C ASP A 83 -4.63 -11.20 20.85
#